data_AF-T1C675-F1
#
_entry.id   AF-T1C675-F1
#
_cell.length_a   1.000
_cell.length_b   1.000
_cell.length_c   1.000
_cell.angle_alpha   90.00
_cell.angle_beta   90.00
_cell.angle_gamma   90.00
#
_symmetry.space_group_name_H-M   'P 1'
#
loop_
_entity.id
_entity.type
_entity.pdbx_description
1 polymer ?
#
loop_
_entity_poly.entity_id
_entity_poly.type
_entity_poly.pdbx_seq_one_letter_code
_entity_poly.pdbx_strand_id
1 'polypeptide(L)'
;MDLTFPAAVQNYEALSSLMGLMREAAASGQWDQLVALEKKCQERVQIMRQADARSSLEESERARKKALILKILADDASIRQNTQPWMEKLQWALRNTRQERKVR
;
A
#
# COMPACT_ATOMS: atom_id res chain seq x y z
N MET A 1 30.26 -0.24 9.93
CA MET A 1 28.93 0.34 10.22
C MET A 1 28.00 -0.82 10.46
N ASP A 2 27.63 -1.07 11.70
CA ASP A 2 26.57 -2.04 12.01
C ASP A 2 25.25 -1.50 11.48
N LEU A 3 24.77 -2.09 10.39
CA LEU A 3 23.39 -1.89 9.94
C LEU A 3 22.52 -2.78 10.81
N THR A 4 22.16 -2.28 11.99
CA THR A 4 21.16 -2.95 12.84
C THR A 4 19.81 -2.84 12.13
N PHE A 5 19.45 -3.89 11.38
CA PHE A 5 18.14 -3.97 10.76
C PHE A 5 17.06 -4.04 11.85
N PRO A 6 15.94 -3.29 11.73
CA PRO A 6 14.84 -3.42 12.68
C PRO A 6 14.38 -4.87 12.73
N ALA A 7 14.05 -5.36 13.93
CA ALA A 7 13.52 -6.71 14.09
C ALA A 7 12.32 -6.92 13.16
N ALA A 8 12.17 -8.10 12.56
CA ALA A 8 11.21 -8.32 11.47
C ALA A 8 9.79 -7.82 11.80
N VAL A 9 9.32 -8.00 13.02
CA VAL A 9 8.02 -7.50 13.48
C VAL A 9 7.88 -5.98 13.34
N GLN A 10 8.89 -5.19 13.75
CA GLN A 10 8.86 -3.72 13.67
C GLN A 10 8.71 -3.22 12.22
N ASN A 11 9.31 -3.95 11.28
CA ASN A 11 9.15 -3.65 9.86
C ASN A 11 7.69 -3.80 9.40
N TYR A 12 7.02 -4.88 9.81
CA TYR A 12 5.60 -5.08 9.50
C TYR A 12 4.69 -4.07 10.20
N GLU A 13 5.05 -3.58 11.38
CA GLU A 13 4.32 -2.52 12.06
C GLU A 13 4.41 -1.20 11.30
N ALA A 14 5.62 -0.81 10.89
CA ALA A 14 5.82 0.38 10.09
C ALA A 14 5.07 0.31 8.75
N LEU A 15 5.09 -0.85 8.08
CA LEU A 15 4.33 -1.06 6.85
C LEU A 15 2.82 -1.01 7.10
N SER A 16 2.33 -1.62 8.18
CA SER A 16 0.90 -1.60 8.52
C SER A 16 0.40 -0.18 8.84
N SER A 17 1.20 0.64 9.53
CA SER A 17 0.87 2.05 9.76
C SER A 17 0.82 2.84 8.46
N LEU A 18 1.78 2.60 7.55
CA LEU A 18 1.81 3.26 6.25
C LEU A 18 0.61 2.89 5.37
N MET A 19 0.21 1.62 5.34
CA MET A 19 -0.98 1.14 4.64
C MET A 19 -2.28 1.75 5.21
N GLY A 20 -2.35 1.96 6.52
CA GLY A 20 -3.45 2.69 7.15
C GLY A 20 -3.58 4.13 6.64
N LEU A 21 -2.46 4.85 6.51
CA LEU A 21 -2.46 6.20 5.93
C LEU A 21 -2.87 6.19 4.45
N MET A 22 -2.43 5.20 3.67
CA MET A 22 -2.85 5.06 2.27
C MET A 22 -4.36 4.81 2.16
N ARG A 23 -4.92 3.98 3.05
CA ARG A 23 -6.37 3.72 3.12
C ARG A 23 -7.15 5.00 3.40
N GLU A 24 -6.70 5.80 4.37
CA GLU A 24 -7.34 7.08 4.70
C GLU A 24 -7.28 8.09 3.55
N ALA A 25 -6.12 8.20 2.89
CA ALA A 25 -5.95 9.05 1.72
C ALA A 25 -6.87 8.62 0.56
N ALA A 26 -6.96 7.31 0.29
CA ALA A 26 -7.83 6.75 -0.74
C ALA A 26 -9.32 6.99 -0.44
N ALA A 27 -9.75 6.74 0.81
CA ALA A 27 -11.13 6.98 1.25
C ALA A 27 -11.52 8.48 1.16
N SER A 28 -10.55 9.37 1.35
CA SER A 28 -10.76 10.83 1.30
C SER A 28 -10.51 11.44 -0.09
N GLY A 29 -10.15 10.64 -1.10
CA GLY A 29 -9.81 11.13 -2.44
C GLY A 29 -8.56 12.03 -2.51
N GLN A 30 -7.65 11.92 -1.53
CA GLN A 30 -6.40 12.69 -1.50
C GLN A 30 -5.35 12.05 -2.41
N TRP A 31 -5.55 12.15 -3.72
CA TRP A 31 -4.79 11.39 -4.73
C TRP A 31 -3.29 11.68 -4.72
N ASP A 32 -2.87 12.95 -4.61
CA ASP A 32 -1.46 13.31 -4.55
C ASP A 32 -0.76 12.71 -3.31
N GLN A 33 -1.46 12.73 -2.17
CA GLN A 33 -0.98 12.11 -0.94
C GLN A 33 -0.90 10.59 -1.10
N LEU A 34 -1.90 9.96 -1.71
CA LEU A 34 -1.92 8.52 -1.96
C LEU A 34 -0.72 8.10 -2.82
N VAL A 35 -0.42 8.83 -3.90
CA VAL A 35 0.75 8.58 -4.77
C VAL A 35 2.06 8.78 -4.01
N ALA A 36 2.17 9.81 -3.17
CA ALA A 36 3.35 10.04 -2.35
C ALA A 36 3.58 8.92 -1.32
N LEU A 37 2.50 8.41 -0.71
CA LEU A 37 2.55 7.29 0.23
C LEU A 37 2.88 5.96 -0.46
N GLU A 38 2.38 5.73 -1.67
CA GLU A 38 2.70 4.54 -2.47
C GLU A 38 4.21 4.43 -2.73
N LYS A 39 4.88 5.53 -3.10
CA LYS A 39 6.34 5.55 -3.29
C LYS A 39 7.09 5.12 -2.02
N LYS A 40 6.71 5.69 -0.87
CA LYS A 40 7.27 5.31 0.44
C LYS A 40 7.01 3.84 0.78
N CYS A 41 5.87 3.30 0.36
CA CYS A 41 5.50 1.91 0.59
C CYS A 41 6.39 0.97 -0.24
N GLN A 42 6.60 1.29 -1.51
CA GLN A 42 7.47 0.52 -2.41
C GLN A 42 8.92 0.48 -1.88
N GLU A 43 9.48 1.62 -1.49
CA GLU A 43 10.83 1.72 -0.90
C GLU A 43 10.93 0.86 0.37
N ARG A 44 9.95 0.96 1.26
CA ARG A 44 9.93 0.19 2.51
C ARG A 44 9.84 -1.31 2.26
N VAL A 45 8.96 -1.75 1.35
CA VAL A 45 8.81 -3.17 1.01
C VAL A 45 10.12 -3.73 0.44
N GLN A 46 10.87 -2.96 -0.36
CA GLN A 46 12.17 -3.39 -0.86
C GLN A 46 13.19 -3.60 0.27
N ILE A 47 13.27 -2.68 1.22
CA ILE A 47 14.15 -2.80 2.40
C ILE A 47 13.74 -4.02 3.25
N MET A 48 12.43 -4.20 3.47
CA MET A 48 11.91 -5.30 4.29
C MET A 48 12.22 -6.67 3.70
N ARG A 49 12.08 -6.85 2.38
CA ARG A 49 12.36 -8.13 1.72
C ARG A 49 13.80 -8.61 1.94
N GLN A 50 14.75 -7.68 2.05
CA GLN A 50 16.17 -8.01 2.29
C GLN A 50 16.44 -8.38 3.76
N ALA A 51 15.74 -7.75 4.71
CA ALA A 51 15.92 -7.98 6.14
C ALA A 51 15.17 -9.23 6.65
N ASP A 52 13.97 -9.49 6.14
CA ASP A 52 13.09 -10.56 6.61
C ASP A 52 13.65 -11.96 6.29
N ALA A 53 14.39 -12.09 5.18
CA ALA A 53 15.05 -13.34 4.78
C ALA A 53 16.13 -13.84 5.77
N ARG A 54 16.56 -12.98 6.71
CA ARG A 54 17.67 -13.25 7.63
C ARG A 54 17.22 -13.40 9.09
N SER A 55 15.93 -13.28 9.37
CA SER A 55 15.41 -13.18 10.74
C SER A 55 14.89 -14.52 11.23
N SER A 56 15.48 -15.07 12.30
CA SER A 56 14.85 -16.09 13.13
C SER A 56 13.85 -15.42 14.07
N LEU A 57 12.62 -15.91 14.14
CA LEU A 57 11.56 -15.35 14.98
C LEU A 57 11.12 -16.36 16.02
N GLU A 58 10.76 -15.87 17.21
CA GLU A 58 10.05 -16.68 18.21
C GLU A 58 8.57 -16.87 17.82
N GLU A 59 7.88 -17.81 18.46
CA GLU A 59 6.48 -18.14 18.10
C GLU A 59 5.52 -16.95 18.30
N SER A 60 5.70 -16.19 19.37
CA SER A 60 4.93 -14.98 19.64
C SER A 60 5.14 -13.90 18.57
N GLU A 61 6.36 -13.77 18.06
CA GLU A 61 6.71 -12.84 16.98
C GLU A 61 6.12 -13.29 15.64
N ARG A 62 6.12 -14.61 15.36
CA ARG A 62 5.43 -15.18 14.18
C ARG A 62 3.94 -14.87 14.20
N ALA A 63 3.28 -15.06 15.35
CA ALA A 63 1.86 -14.76 15.50
C ALA A 63 1.55 -13.26 15.27
N ARG A 64 2.37 -12.36 15.84
CA ARG A 64 2.24 -10.91 15.64
C ARG A 64 2.48 -10.50 14.19
N LYS A 65 3.53 -11.03 13.56
CA LYS A 65 3.81 -10.81 12.13
C LYS A 65 2.64 -11.26 11.26
N LYS A 66 2.05 -12.43 11.52
CA LYS A 66 0.86 -12.91 10.80
C LYS A 66 -0.33 -11.96 10.94
N ALA A 67 -0.61 -11.47 12.14
CA ALA A 67 -1.69 -10.50 12.36
C ALA A 67 -1.47 -9.20 11.57
N LEU A 68 -0.23 -8.69 11.54
CA LEU A 68 0.13 -7.50 10.77
C LEU A 68 -0.02 -7.71 9.26
N ILE A 69 0.37 -8.88 8.73
CA ILE A 69 0.18 -9.23 7.32
C ILE A 69 -1.30 -9.22 6.95
N LEU A 70 -2.15 -9.83 7.77
CA LEU A 70 -3.60 -9.83 7.53
C LEU A 70 -4.19 -8.42 7.53
N LYS A 71 -3.75 -7.56 8.44
CA LYS A 71 -4.15 -6.14 8.46
C LYS A 71 -3.70 -5.40 7.20
N ILE A 72 -2.46 -5.58 6.76
CA ILE A 72 -1.94 -4.99 5.52
C ILE A 72 -2.76 -5.42 4.29
N LEU A 73 -3.12 -6.70 4.20
CA LEU A 73 -3.94 -7.22 3.10
C LEU A 73 -5.37 -6.67 3.12
N ALA A 74 -5.95 -6.49 4.32
CA ALA A 74 -7.25 -5.86 4.47
C ALA A 74 -7.22 -4.38 4.04
N ASP A 75 -6.20 -3.63 4.48
CA ASP A 75 -6.03 -2.23 4.08
C ASP A 75 -5.82 -2.09 2.56
N ASP A 76 -5.03 -2.98 1.94
CA ASP A 76 -4.84 -3.06 0.47
C ASP A 76 -6.16 -3.32 -0.28
N ALA A 77 -6.98 -4.26 0.22
CA ALA A 77 -8.31 -4.51 -0.36
C ALA A 77 -9.20 -3.26 -0.26
N SER A 78 -9.20 -2.56 0.88
CA SER A 78 -9.94 -1.30 1.04
C SER A 78 -9.43 -0.20 0.12
N ILE A 79 -8.11 -0.06 -0.07
CA ILE A 79 -7.54 0.92 -1.01
C ILE A 79 -8.08 0.66 -2.42
N ARG A 80 -8.00 -0.59 -2.91
CA ARG A 80 -8.55 -0.94 -4.23
C ARG A 80 -10.04 -0.64 -4.35
N GLN A 81 -10.84 -0.97 -3.34
CA GLN A 81 -12.27 -0.69 -3.34
C GLN A 81 -12.58 0.82 -3.49
N ASN A 82 -11.74 1.69 -2.93
CA ASN A 82 -11.92 3.14 -3.02
C ASN A 82 -11.38 3.73 -4.33
N THR A 83 -10.31 3.16 -4.89
CA THR A 83 -9.65 3.73 -6.09
C THR A 83 -10.22 3.21 -7.41
N GLN A 84 -10.62 1.93 -7.47
CA GLN A 84 -11.07 1.28 -8.71
C GLN A 84 -12.29 1.97 -9.36
N PRO A 85 -13.38 2.31 -8.62
CA PRO A 85 -14.58 2.86 -9.25
C PRO A 85 -14.35 4.25 -9.86
N TRP A 86 -13.51 5.08 -9.23
CA TRP A 86 -13.18 6.39 -9.78
C TRP A 86 -12.35 6.28 -11.06
N MET A 87 -11.41 5.33 -11.10
CA MET A 87 -10.61 5.08 -12.30
C MET A 87 -11.47 4.60 -13.48
N GLU A 88 -12.46 3.74 -13.22
CA GLU A 88 -13.44 3.31 -14.24
C GLU A 88 -14.25 4.50 -14.78
N LYS A 89 -14.73 5.39 -13.91
CA LYS A 89 -15.43 6.63 -14.30
C LYS A 89 -14.55 7.54 -15.16
N LEU A 90 -13.29 7.72 -14.78
CA LEU A 90 -12.33 8.53 -15.54
C LEU A 90 -12.08 7.94 -16.94
N GLN A 91 -11.88 6.63 -17.04
CA GLN A 91 -11.71 5.95 -18.31
C GLN A 91 -12.93 6.10 -19.22
N TRP A 92 -14.14 5.99 -18.66
CA TRP A 92 -15.38 6.21 -19.41
C TRP A 92 -15.49 7.63 -19.95
N ALA A 93 -15.25 8.64 -19.11
CA ALA A 93 -15.29 10.05 -19.52
C ALA A 93 -14.29 10.34 -20.65
N LEU A 94 -13.05 9.88 -20.52
CA LEU A 94 -12.00 10.05 -21.55
C LEU A 94 -12.36 9.38 -22.88
N ARG A 95 -13.03 8.23 -22.86
CA ARG A 95 -13.50 7.54 -24.07
C ARG A 95 -14.59 8.34 -24.78
N ASN A 96 -15.55 8.88 -24.04
CA ASN A 96 -16.66 9.63 -24.62
C ASN A 96 -16.20 10.94 -25.27
N THR A 97 -15.32 11.71 -24.60
CA THR A 97 -14.76 12.95 -25.18
C THR A 97 -14.00 12.69 -26.48
N ARG A 98 -13.33 11.53 -26.62
CA ARG A 98 -12.67 11.16 -27.88
C ARG A 98 -13.65 10.84 -29.00
N GLN A 99 -14.80 10.23 -28.69
CA GLN A 99 -15.85 9.96 -29.68
C GLN A 99 -16.48 11.25 -30.19
N GLU A 100 -16.79 12.19 -29.31
CA GLU A 100 -17.36 13.51 -29.68
C GLU A 100 -16.47 14.29 -30.65
N ARG A 101 -15.15 14.25 -30.47
CA ARG A 101 -14.18 14.90 -31.38
C ARG A 101 -14.05 14.22 -32.75
N LYS A 102 -14.47 12.96 -32.89
CA LYS A 102 -14.43 12.21 -34.16
C LYS A 102 -15.70 12.42 -34.99
N VAL A 103 -16.79 12.84 -34.34
CA VAL A 103 -18.10 13.07 -34.96
C VAL A 103 -18.28 14.54 -35.39
N ARG A 104 -17.42 15.45 -34.92
CA ARG A 104 -17.28 16.84 -35.41
C ARG A 104 -16.25 16.92 -36.51
#